data_AF-A0A101UGX0-F1
#
_entry.id   AF-A0A101UGX0-F1
#
_cell.length_a   1.000
_cell.length_b   1.000
_cell.length_c   1.000
_cell.angle_alpha   90.00
_cell.angle_beta   90.00
_cell.angle_gamma   90.00
#
_symmetry.space_group_name_H-M   'P 1'
#
loop_
_entity.id
_entity.type
_entity.pdbx_description
1 polymer ?
#
loop_
_entity_poly.entity_id
_entity_poly.type
_entity_poly.pdbx_seq_one_letter_code
_entity_poly.pdbx_strand_id
1 'polypeptide(L)'
;MRRRSHALRRPAGVALCLGLVVLPAGPAWAERAQQEPVEVINGDLSLPAFTGTGQNNADVTGWSVGSTSANNGAGTSGGVWRYSGDASGHPDRQVAVMLRENGTAYAFTQRLRGVRPGARVTVTFDDSPGVSIYCTARTVEQGQTYTVQGEGGAPQEELTEPDPDKEFNTLGSGVWRTGRTYTFTADAYEPLLTFASTVPVKPYGAAAGTGTNGGYCGPMVAGIKAVQVPPPLDKTIRGNELPPSVAFRGNDKRTVADAVAECNKAAAQCAFTPEGDYSFAYYEPARQAGENYVNCTRATLNRDRPLKYSARTISDLPTAAGLPPANATAAPSNMNGQFTGGTGTTPAWSPTAERTVKEIISPGEVSWIETQTGRQRTEGWFRSSPTPADPNQDWRLYTVVDYPSPQLADRFYQRTGPLTPGEQARCRSNRPSAETPVDAGAPAEGADRG
;
A
#
# COMPACT_ATOMS: atom_id res chain seq x y z
N MET A 1 -21.16 27.67 -82.28
CA MET A 1 -21.66 29.04 -82.03
C MET A 1 -21.34 29.39 -80.57
N ARG A 2 -20.23 30.08 -80.28
CA ARG A 2 -20.03 31.54 -80.12
C ARG A 2 -20.98 32.24 -79.11
N ARG A 3 -20.33 32.70 -78.02
CA ARG A 3 -20.61 33.87 -77.15
C ARG A 3 -21.82 33.71 -76.19
N ARG A 4 -21.84 34.23 -74.96
CA ARG A 4 -21.24 35.47 -74.44
C ARG A 4 -20.81 35.35 -72.96
N SER A 5 -19.77 36.11 -72.68
CA SER A 5 -19.25 36.54 -71.39
C SER A 5 -20.24 37.44 -70.63
N HIS A 6 -20.23 37.37 -69.30
CA HIS A 6 -20.44 38.54 -68.44
C HIS A 6 -19.53 38.45 -67.22
N ALA A 7 -18.90 39.58 -66.93
CA ALA A 7 -17.92 39.80 -65.88
C ALA A 7 -18.54 40.53 -64.68
N LEU A 8 -17.77 40.53 -63.59
CA LEU A 8 -17.75 41.44 -62.45
C LEU A 8 -18.82 41.24 -61.36
N ARG A 9 -18.37 40.89 -60.15
CA ARG A 9 -18.00 41.85 -59.08
C ARG A 9 -17.40 41.12 -57.86
N ARG A 10 -16.24 41.60 -57.40
CA ARG A 10 -15.71 41.37 -56.04
C ARG A 10 -16.52 42.22 -55.04
N PRO A 11 -16.59 41.81 -53.77
CA PRO A 11 -15.84 42.59 -52.78
C PRO A 11 -15.07 41.73 -51.76
N ALA A 12 -14.16 42.44 -51.10
CA ALA A 12 -13.18 41.97 -50.15
C ALA A 12 -13.82 41.42 -48.86
N GLY A 13 -13.18 40.40 -48.28
CA GLY A 13 -13.48 39.83 -46.97
C GLY A 13 -12.19 39.40 -46.28
N VAL A 14 -11.73 40.29 -45.40
CA VAL A 14 -10.65 40.22 -44.41
C VAL A 14 -10.21 38.80 -44.02
N ALA A 15 -8.94 38.47 -44.27
CA ALA A 15 -8.26 37.30 -43.72
C ALA A 15 -7.91 37.57 -42.25
N LEU A 16 -8.61 36.87 -41.34
CA LEU A 16 -8.30 36.84 -39.91
C LEU A 16 -7.17 35.82 -39.68
N CYS A 17 -5.93 36.29 -39.60
CA CYS A 17 -4.80 35.47 -39.17
C CYS A 17 -4.89 35.26 -37.65
N LEU A 18 -5.47 34.14 -37.21
CA LEU A 18 -5.33 33.65 -35.84
C LEU A 18 -3.95 32.99 -35.71
N GLY A 19 -3.08 33.64 -34.93
CA GLY A 19 -1.76 33.13 -34.58
C GLY A 19 -1.88 31.85 -33.74
N LEU A 20 -1.37 30.75 -34.28
CA LEU A 20 -1.04 29.54 -33.53
C LEU A 20 0.14 29.86 -32.62
N VAL A 21 -0.14 30.07 -31.33
CA VAL A 21 0.87 29.99 -30.28
C VAL A 21 1.23 28.51 -30.13
N VAL A 22 2.35 28.11 -30.72
CA VAL A 22 3.00 26.83 -30.45
C VAL A 22 3.58 26.92 -29.04
N LEU A 23 2.81 26.48 -28.05
CA LEU A 23 3.36 26.14 -26.74
C LEU A 23 4.29 24.93 -26.95
N PRO A 24 5.52 24.94 -26.39
CA PRO A 24 6.36 23.76 -26.43
C PRO A 24 5.61 22.63 -25.73
N ALA A 25 5.45 21.51 -26.44
CA ALA A 25 5.01 20.27 -25.84
C ALA A 25 5.97 19.95 -24.68
N GLY A 26 5.51 20.22 -23.46
CA GLY A 26 6.17 19.73 -22.27
C GLY A 26 6.28 18.21 -22.39
N PRO A 27 7.34 17.58 -21.85
CA PRO A 27 7.51 16.16 -21.98
C PRO A 27 6.33 15.47 -21.28
N ALA A 28 5.50 14.82 -22.08
CA ALA A 28 4.41 13.98 -21.62
C ALA A 28 5.01 12.71 -20.98
N TRP A 29 5.52 12.84 -19.77
CA TRP A 29 5.66 11.72 -18.83
C TRP A 29 4.32 11.51 -18.13
N ALA A 30 3.27 11.31 -18.91
CA ALA A 30 2.13 10.57 -18.44
C ALA A 30 2.40 9.13 -18.90
N GLU A 31 3.27 8.42 -18.17
CA GLU A 31 3.15 6.96 -18.16
C GLU A 31 1.69 6.69 -17.82
N ARG A 32 0.97 6.16 -18.80
CA ARG A 32 -0.41 5.74 -18.62
C ARG A 32 -0.33 4.64 -17.58
N ALA A 33 -0.59 4.99 -16.32
CA ALA A 33 -0.42 4.10 -15.18
C ALA A 33 -1.07 2.76 -15.54
N GLN A 34 -0.23 1.73 -15.65
CA GLN A 34 -0.63 0.48 -16.27
C GLN A 34 -1.64 -0.20 -15.37
N GLN A 35 -2.73 -0.65 -15.98
CA GLN A 35 -3.74 -1.41 -15.26
C GLN A 35 -3.20 -2.83 -15.05
N GLU A 36 -3.21 -3.27 -13.80
CA GLU A 36 -2.71 -4.56 -13.37
C GLU A 36 -3.86 -5.43 -12.87
N PRO A 37 -3.86 -6.75 -13.13
CA PRO A 37 -4.85 -7.65 -12.56
C PRO A 37 -4.69 -7.72 -11.04
N VAL A 38 -5.83 -7.75 -10.34
CA VAL A 38 -5.90 -8.03 -8.90
C VAL A 38 -6.36 -9.46 -8.73
N GLU A 39 -5.69 -10.21 -7.87
CA GLU A 39 -6.09 -11.59 -7.54
C GLU A 39 -7.39 -11.56 -6.73
N VAL A 40 -8.51 -11.93 -7.38
CA VAL A 40 -9.78 -12.27 -6.73
C VAL A 40 -9.80 -13.78 -6.54
N ILE A 41 -9.58 -14.24 -5.31
CA ILE A 41 -9.50 -15.67 -5.01
C ILE A 41 -10.85 -16.29 -5.33
N ASN A 42 -10.89 -17.32 -6.18
CA ASN A 42 -12.13 -18.00 -6.52
C ASN A 42 -13.22 -17.01 -6.98
N GLY A 43 -12.87 -16.02 -7.80
CA GLY A 43 -13.80 -15.02 -8.33
C GLY A 43 -14.88 -15.59 -9.26
N ASP A 44 -14.65 -16.79 -9.81
CA ASP A 44 -15.66 -17.58 -10.53
C ASP A 44 -16.60 -18.37 -9.60
N LEU A 45 -16.33 -18.31 -8.29
CA LEU A 45 -17.09 -18.92 -7.20
C LEU A 45 -17.22 -20.45 -7.32
N SER A 46 -16.40 -21.09 -8.16
CA SER A 46 -16.52 -22.51 -8.50
C SER A 46 -16.08 -23.44 -7.38
N LEU A 47 -15.26 -22.96 -6.44
CA LEU A 47 -14.72 -23.74 -5.33
C LEU A 47 -15.49 -23.53 -4.01
N PRO A 48 -15.73 -24.59 -3.22
CA PRO A 48 -15.51 -26.00 -3.56
C PRO A 48 -16.37 -26.45 -4.74
N ALA A 49 -15.84 -27.37 -5.55
CA ALA A 49 -16.53 -27.88 -6.72
C ALA A 49 -17.91 -28.45 -6.35
N PHE A 50 -18.89 -28.20 -7.22
CA PHE A 50 -20.23 -28.75 -7.05
C PHE A 50 -20.22 -30.26 -7.26
N THR A 51 -20.91 -31.00 -6.39
CA THR A 51 -21.14 -32.45 -6.53
C THR A 51 -22.45 -32.77 -7.27
N GLY A 52 -23.25 -31.74 -7.61
CA GLY A 52 -24.49 -31.86 -8.35
C GLY A 52 -24.85 -30.54 -9.05
N THR A 53 -25.96 -30.53 -9.80
CA THR A 53 -26.35 -29.38 -10.64
C THR A 53 -27.25 -28.36 -9.93
N GLY A 54 -27.56 -28.55 -8.65
CA GLY A 54 -28.48 -27.69 -7.90
C GLY A 54 -27.82 -26.57 -7.08
N GLN A 55 -28.57 -26.10 -6.09
CA GLN A 55 -28.12 -25.19 -5.06
C GLN A 55 -27.36 -25.94 -3.95
N ASN A 56 -26.38 -25.30 -3.31
CA ASN A 56 -25.82 -25.75 -2.03
C ASN A 56 -25.53 -24.57 -1.08
N ASN A 57 -25.10 -24.89 0.14
CA ASN A 57 -24.73 -23.95 1.20
C ASN A 57 -23.28 -24.17 1.68
N ALA A 58 -22.42 -24.71 0.81
CA ALA A 58 -21.01 -24.88 1.15
C ALA A 58 -20.31 -23.53 1.20
N ASP A 59 -19.40 -23.33 2.15
CA ASP A 59 -18.60 -22.12 2.24
C ASP A 59 -17.80 -21.91 0.95
N VAL A 60 -17.84 -20.71 0.39
CA VAL A 60 -17.12 -20.37 -0.85
C VAL A 60 -15.64 -20.20 -0.51
N THR A 61 -14.78 -21.01 -1.12
CA THR A 61 -13.33 -20.98 -0.84
C THR A 61 -12.75 -19.58 -1.08
N GLY A 62 -12.00 -19.05 -0.11
CA GLY A 62 -11.37 -17.73 -0.19
C GLY A 62 -12.30 -16.54 0.02
N TRP A 63 -13.58 -16.78 0.26
CA TRP A 63 -14.55 -15.77 0.65
C TRP A 63 -15.05 -16.05 2.06
N SER A 64 -15.55 -15.00 2.69
CA SER A 64 -16.11 -15.04 4.02
C SER A 64 -17.53 -14.49 4.01
N VAL A 65 -18.36 -14.96 4.93
CA VAL A 65 -19.71 -14.43 5.15
C VAL A 65 -19.82 -14.03 6.61
N GLY A 66 -20.09 -12.76 6.89
CA GLY A 66 -20.21 -12.28 8.27
C GLY A 66 -18.95 -12.40 9.12
N SER A 67 -17.81 -12.75 8.51
CA SER A 67 -16.53 -12.85 9.19
C SER A 67 -16.05 -11.46 9.57
N THR A 68 -15.61 -11.33 10.82
CA THR A 68 -15.06 -10.08 11.35
C THR A 68 -13.86 -10.40 12.22
N SER A 69 -13.01 -9.39 12.49
CA SER A 69 -11.98 -9.53 13.51
C SER A 69 -12.58 -9.87 14.89
N ALA A 70 -13.81 -9.43 15.18
CA ALA A 70 -14.51 -9.66 16.45
C ALA A 70 -14.95 -11.13 16.67
N ASN A 71 -15.22 -11.90 15.60
CA ASN A 71 -15.57 -13.33 15.71
C ASN A 71 -14.40 -14.26 15.38
N ASN A 72 -13.16 -13.78 15.49
CA ASN A 72 -11.97 -14.54 15.15
C ASN A 72 -11.98 -15.12 13.73
N GLY A 73 -12.65 -14.46 12.80
CA GLY A 73 -12.76 -14.95 11.44
C GLY A 73 -13.68 -16.14 11.26
N ALA A 74 -14.43 -16.51 12.30
CA ALA A 74 -15.47 -17.51 12.18
C ALA A 74 -16.66 -16.86 11.46
N GLY A 75 -16.70 -16.99 10.15
CA GLY A 75 -17.86 -16.60 9.35
C GLY A 75 -19.11 -17.41 9.70
N THR A 76 -20.21 -17.11 9.02
CA THR A 76 -21.46 -17.87 9.07
C THR A 76 -21.78 -18.45 7.70
N SER A 77 -22.20 -19.71 7.62
CA SER A 77 -22.69 -20.29 6.35
C SER A 77 -24.10 -19.80 5.98
N GLY A 78 -24.74 -19.00 6.83
CA GLY A 78 -26.14 -18.58 6.67
C GLY A 78 -26.39 -17.48 5.65
N GLY A 79 -25.41 -16.61 5.38
CA GLY A 79 -25.63 -15.37 4.61
C GLY A 79 -25.68 -15.52 3.09
N VAL A 80 -25.23 -16.65 2.54
CA VAL A 80 -25.26 -16.90 1.08
C VAL A 80 -25.69 -18.32 0.73
N TRP A 81 -26.24 -18.49 -0.46
CA TRP A 81 -26.39 -19.79 -1.12
C TRP A 81 -25.68 -19.80 -2.46
N ARG A 82 -25.05 -20.91 -2.81
CA ARG A 82 -24.37 -21.07 -4.09
C ARG A 82 -25.27 -21.83 -5.06
N TYR A 83 -25.31 -21.40 -6.31
CA TYR A 83 -26.02 -22.05 -7.39
C TYR A 83 -25.02 -22.50 -8.44
N SER A 84 -25.11 -23.77 -8.86
CA SER A 84 -24.25 -24.31 -9.92
C SER A 84 -24.42 -23.52 -11.22
N GLY A 85 -23.52 -23.71 -12.19
CA GLY A 85 -23.66 -23.11 -13.52
C GLY A 85 -24.98 -23.43 -14.24
N ASP A 86 -25.55 -24.61 -14.00
CA ASP A 86 -26.83 -25.01 -14.59
C ASP A 86 -28.03 -24.42 -13.81
N ALA A 87 -27.90 -24.26 -12.50
CA ALA A 87 -28.97 -23.76 -11.64
C ALA A 87 -29.01 -22.24 -11.47
N SER A 88 -27.91 -21.55 -11.77
CA SER A 88 -27.82 -20.09 -11.68
C SER A 88 -28.59 -19.38 -12.80
N GLY A 89 -28.85 -20.08 -13.91
CA GLY A 89 -29.44 -19.49 -15.11
C GLY A 89 -28.50 -18.51 -15.82
N HIS A 90 -27.22 -18.44 -15.42
CA HIS A 90 -26.25 -17.55 -16.06
C HIS A 90 -26.01 -17.99 -17.52
N PRO A 91 -26.02 -17.08 -18.52
CA PRO A 91 -25.86 -17.45 -19.93
C PRO A 91 -24.55 -18.21 -20.20
N ASP A 92 -23.47 -17.82 -19.53
CA ASP A 92 -22.16 -18.50 -19.61
C ASP A 92 -22.00 -19.68 -18.64
N ARG A 93 -23.08 -20.14 -18.00
CA ARG A 93 -23.08 -21.20 -16.97
C ARG A 93 -22.10 -20.94 -15.83
N GLN A 94 -21.98 -19.69 -15.42
CA GLN A 94 -21.17 -19.33 -14.26
C GLN A 94 -21.87 -19.76 -12.96
N VAL A 95 -21.06 -20.15 -11.97
CA VAL A 95 -21.54 -20.32 -10.60
C VAL A 95 -21.86 -18.94 -10.03
N ALA A 96 -22.94 -18.89 -9.25
CA ALA A 96 -23.40 -17.65 -8.63
C ALA A 96 -23.63 -17.83 -7.13
N VAL A 97 -23.48 -16.74 -6.38
CA VAL A 97 -23.91 -16.65 -4.99
C VAL A 97 -25.16 -15.79 -4.89
N MET A 98 -26.17 -16.27 -4.16
CA MET A 98 -27.35 -15.50 -3.78
C MET A 98 -27.13 -14.91 -2.39
N LEU A 99 -27.26 -13.59 -2.27
CA LEU A 99 -27.15 -12.84 -1.02
C LEU A 99 -28.47 -12.95 -0.25
N ARG A 100 -28.50 -13.77 0.80
CA ARG A 100 -29.73 -14.24 1.45
C ARG A 100 -30.32 -13.25 2.44
N GLU A 101 -29.46 -12.80 3.34
CA GLU A 101 -29.84 -12.02 4.50
C GLU A 101 -29.23 -10.62 4.40
N ASN A 102 -29.94 -9.64 4.92
CA ASN A 102 -29.45 -8.27 4.99
C ASN A 102 -28.69 -8.03 6.30
N GLY A 103 -27.73 -7.11 6.27
CA GLY A 103 -26.92 -6.74 7.43
C GLY A 103 -25.48 -7.23 7.35
N THR A 104 -24.60 -6.57 8.11
CA THR A 104 -23.15 -6.76 8.04
C THR A 104 -22.71 -8.16 8.45
N ALA A 105 -23.46 -8.82 9.35
CA ALA A 105 -23.20 -10.20 9.77
C ALA A 105 -23.46 -11.25 8.68
N TYR A 106 -23.99 -10.86 7.51
CA TYR A 106 -24.28 -11.75 6.39
C TYR A 106 -23.65 -11.29 5.08
N ALA A 107 -22.86 -10.22 5.13
CA ALA A 107 -22.19 -9.71 3.96
C ALA A 107 -21.17 -10.72 3.42
N PHE A 108 -21.12 -10.85 2.11
CA PHE A 108 -20.20 -11.71 1.38
C PHE A 108 -18.94 -10.93 1.04
N THR A 109 -17.79 -11.33 1.59
CA THR A 109 -16.59 -10.51 1.61
C THR A 109 -15.33 -11.25 1.21
N GLN A 110 -14.38 -10.50 0.64
CA GLN A 110 -13.03 -10.97 0.35
C GLN A 110 -12.05 -9.82 0.37
N ARG A 111 -10.83 -10.05 0.89
CA ARG A 111 -9.72 -9.11 0.76
C ARG A 111 -9.07 -9.22 -0.61
N LEU A 112 -8.92 -8.08 -1.28
CA LEU A 112 -8.28 -8.00 -2.59
C LEU A 112 -6.75 -8.03 -2.45
N ARG A 113 -6.14 -9.19 -2.69
CA ARG A 113 -4.71 -9.42 -2.48
C ARG A 113 -3.84 -8.53 -3.37
N GLY A 114 -2.72 -8.03 -2.81
CA GLY A 114 -1.74 -7.23 -3.56
C GLY A 114 -2.17 -5.78 -3.88
N VAL A 115 -3.31 -5.32 -3.34
CA VAL A 115 -3.74 -3.93 -3.46
C VAL A 115 -3.20 -3.10 -2.29
N ARG A 116 -2.69 -1.90 -2.59
CA ARG A 116 -2.09 -0.98 -1.62
C ARG A 116 -2.96 0.26 -1.39
N PRO A 117 -2.84 0.95 -0.24
CA PRO A 117 -3.50 2.23 -0.01
C PRO A 117 -3.17 3.24 -1.12
N GLY A 118 -4.17 3.95 -1.62
CA GLY A 118 -4.06 4.88 -2.74
C GLY A 118 -4.23 4.23 -4.12
N ALA A 119 -4.26 2.90 -4.24
CA ALA A 119 -4.55 2.22 -5.49
C ALA A 119 -5.99 2.51 -5.94
N ARG A 120 -6.19 2.79 -7.22
CA ARG A 120 -7.53 2.87 -7.81
C ARG A 120 -7.93 1.48 -8.31
N VAL A 121 -8.93 0.89 -7.67
CA VAL A 121 -9.42 -0.45 -7.98
C VAL A 121 -10.73 -0.37 -8.74
N THR A 122 -10.86 -1.16 -9.80
CA THR A 122 -12.12 -1.40 -10.50
C THR A 122 -12.47 -2.88 -10.39
N VAL A 123 -13.62 -3.16 -9.79
CA VAL A 123 -14.22 -4.48 -9.69
C VAL A 123 -15.26 -4.63 -10.79
N THR A 124 -15.24 -5.75 -11.50
CA THR A 124 -16.24 -6.15 -12.47
C THR A 124 -16.95 -7.40 -12.00
N PHE A 125 -18.28 -7.46 -12.14
CA PHE A 125 -19.10 -8.60 -11.75
C PHE A 125 -20.39 -8.64 -12.56
N ASP A 126 -21.13 -9.75 -12.45
CA ASP A 126 -22.43 -9.95 -13.07
C ASP A 126 -23.50 -10.05 -11.99
N ASP A 127 -24.71 -9.52 -12.22
CA ASP A 127 -25.83 -9.55 -11.27
C ASP A 127 -27.15 -10.04 -11.88
N SER A 128 -28.01 -10.63 -11.05
CA SER A 128 -29.35 -11.10 -11.41
C SER A 128 -30.29 -11.06 -10.19
N PRO A 129 -31.61 -10.90 -10.37
CA PRO A 129 -32.56 -11.26 -9.32
C PRO A 129 -32.44 -12.74 -8.95
N GLY A 130 -32.92 -13.09 -7.76
CA GLY A 130 -32.84 -14.44 -7.20
C GLY A 130 -33.59 -15.49 -8.01
N VAL A 131 -32.92 -16.60 -8.33
CA VAL A 131 -33.51 -17.75 -9.06
C VAL A 131 -34.14 -18.80 -8.16
N SER A 132 -34.00 -18.66 -6.84
CA SER A 132 -34.50 -19.60 -5.84
C SER A 132 -35.96 -20.04 -6.09
N ILE A 133 -36.27 -21.30 -5.80
CA ILE A 133 -37.66 -21.80 -5.79
C ILE A 133 -38.54 -21.03 -4.80
N TYR A 134 -37.91 -20.40 -3.81
CA TYR A 134 -38.58 -19.56 -2.82
C TYR A 134 -38.73 -18.10 -3.27
N CYS A 135 -38.28 -17.71 -4.46
CA CYS A 135 -38.60 -16.40 -5.02
C CYS A 135 -39.97 -16.43 -5.70
N THR A 136 -40.78 -15.38 -5.46
CA THR A 136 -42.08 -15.15 -6.12
C THR A 136 -41.96 -13.97 -7.09
N ALA A 137 -42.83 -13.88 -8.12
CA ALA A 137 -42.91 -12.71 -9.00
C ALA A 137 -42.85 -11.40 -8.22
N ARG A 138 -43.71 -11.22 -7.22
CA ARG A 138 -43.78 -10.00 -6.40
C ARG A 138 -42.47 -9.63 -5.69
N THR A 139 -41.58 -10.59 -5.42
CA THR A 139 -40.29 -10.33 -4.74
C THR A 139 -39.16 -9.93 -5.67
N VAL A 140 -39.34 -10.10 -6.98
CA VAL A 140 -38.33 -9.83 -8.01
C VAL A 140 -38.87 -8.98 -9.17
N GLU A 141 -40.17 -8.68 -9.23
CA GLU A 141 -40.82 -7.91 -10.31
C GLU A 141 -40.27 -6.48 -10.47
N GLN A 142 -39.63 -5.94 -9.43
CA GLN A 142 -38.99 -4.61 -9.45
C GLN A 142 -37.45 -4.71 -9.37
N GLY A 143 -36.91 -5.92 -9.44
CA GLY A 143 -35.52 -6.20 -9.12
C GLY A 143 -35.29 -6.28 -7.61
N GLN A 144 -34.04 -6.57 -7.24
CA GLN A 144 -33.60 -6.71 -5.86
C GLN A 144 -32.40 -5.82 -5.59
N THR A 145 -32.42 -5.15 -4.46
CA THR A 145 -31.38 -4.19 -4.08
C THR A 145 -30.26 -4.86 -3.29
N TYR A 146 -29.03 -4.42 -3.54
CA TYR A 146 -27.85 -4.80 -2.78
C TYR A 146 -26.82 -3.67 -2.81
N THR A 147 -25.75 -3.80 -2.03
CA THR A 147 -24.62 -2.89 -2.08
C THR A 147 -23.33 -3.60 -2.44
N VAL A 148 -22.45 -2.88 -3.13
CA VAL A 148 -21.05 -3.23 -3.35
C VAL A 148 -20.18 -2.18 -2.70
N GLN A 149 -19.19 -2.60 -1.93
CA GLN A 149 -18.28 -1.69 -1.24
C GLN A 149 -16.87 -2.27 -1.16
N GLY A 150 -15.87 -1.45 -1.48
CA GLY A 150 -14.47 -1.71 -1.15
C GLY A 150 -14.06 -0.86 0.05
N GLU A 151 -13.19 -1.38 0.92
CA GLU A 151 -12.57 -0.62 2.02
C GLU A 151 -11.91 0.67 1.48
N GLY A 152 -12.31 1.83 2.00
CA GLY A 152 -11.94 3.17 1.50
C GLY A 152 -12.90 3.79 0.48
N GLY A 153 -13.81 3.00 -0.10
CA GLY A 153 -14.87 3.42 -1.00
C GLY A 153 -16.20 3.66 -0.31
N ALA A 154 -17.02 4.54 -0.89
CA ALA A 154 -18.43 4.64 -0.53
C ALA A 154 -19.19 3.38 -1.01
N PRO A 155 -20.18 2.88 -0.24
CA PRO A 155 -21.08 1.85 -0.73
C PRO A 155 -21.80 2.32 -1.99
N GLN A 156 -21.80 1.51 -3.04
CA GLN A 156 -22.62 1.71 -4.23
C GLN A 156 -23.87 0.83 -4.10
N GLU A 157 -25.03 1.46 -4.04
CA GLU A 157 -26.31 0.75 -4.10
C GLU A 157 -26.59 0.32 -5.53
N GLU A 158 -27.04 -0.91 -5.68
CA GLU A 158 -27.31 -1.55 -6.95
C GLU A 158 -28.69 -2.19 -6.96
N LEU A 159 -29.29 -2.22 -8.14
CA LEU A 159 -30.57 -2.84 -8.40
C LEU A 159 -30.42 -3.82 -9.57
N THR A 160 -30.76 -5.08 -9.33
CA THR A 160 -30.80 -6.10 -10.38
C THR A 160 -31.89 -5.79 -11.41
N GLU A 161 -31.86 -6.44 -12.56
CA GLU A 161 -33.01 -6.40 -13.48
C GLU A 161 -34.29 -6.96 -12.81
N PRO A 162 -35.48 -6.51 -13.22
CA PRO A 162 -36.74 -7.08 -12.79
C PRO A 162 -37.00 -8.44 -13.45
N ASP A 163 -37.67 -9.33 -12.72
CA ASP A 163 -38.14 -10.64 -13.21
C ASP A 163 -39.62 -10.84 -12.87
N PRO A 164 -40.54 -10.18 -13.61
CA PRO A 164 -41.98 -10.30 -13.35
C PRO A 164 -42.54 -11.69 -13.68
N ASP A 165 -41.81 -12.48 -14.48
CA ASP A 165 -42.23 -13.81 -14.93
C ASP A 165 -41.84 -14.92 -13.93
N LYS A 166 -41.21 -14.56 -12.80
CA LYS A 166 -40.80 -15.52 -11.78
C LYS A 166 -41.99 -16.25 -11.14
N GLU A 167 -42.06 -17.56 -11.34
CA GLU A 167 -43.05 -18.39 -10.66
C GLU A 167 -42.54 -18.92 -9.32
N PHE A 168 -43.43 -19.02 -8.34
CA PHE A 168 -43.11 -19.63 -7.05
C PHE A 168 -42.97 -21.15 -7.19
N ASN A 169 -42.07 -21.75 -6.40
CA ASN A 169 -41.76 -23.18 -6.41
C ASN A 169 -41.15 -23.70 -7.74
N THR A 170 -40.68 -22.80 -8.59
CA THR A 170 -39.90 -23.12 -9.79
C THR A 170 -38.53 -22.46 -9.70
N LEU A 171 -37.50 -23.14 -10.22
CA LEU A 171 -36.18 -22.54 -10.34
C LEU A 171 -36.22 -21.51 -11.47
N GLY A 172 -35.83 -20.27 -11.20
CA GLY A 172 -35.80 -19.20 -12.18
C GLY A 172 -34.70 -19.41 -13.22
N SER A 173 -34.88 -18.83 -14.41
CA SER A 173 -33.86 -18.84 -15.46
C SER A 173 -32.79 -17.75 -15.29
N GLY A 174 -32.94 -16.87 -14.29
CA GLY A 174 -32.09 -15.70 -14.09
C GLY A 174 -32.36 -14.60 -15.13
N VAL A 175 -32.13 -13.35 -14.72
CA VAL A 175 -32.18 -12.17 -15.59
C VAL A 175 -30.86 -11.42 -15.42
N TRP A 176 -29.84 -11.96 -16.08
CA TRP A 176 -28.45 -11.57 -15.86
C TRP A 176 -28.07 -10.31 -16.61
N ARG A 177 -27.47 -9.36 -15.88
CA ARG A 177 -26.75 -8.22 -16.44
C ARG A 177 -25.26 -8.45 -16.22
N THR A 178 -24.50 -8.41 -17.31
CA THR A 178 -23.07 -8.73 -17.29
C THR A 178 -22.20 -7.47 -17.30
N GLY A 179 -21.02 -7.53 -16.67
CA GLY A 179 -19.99 -6.51 -16.78
C GLY A 179 -20.27 -5.24 -15.97
N ARG A 180 -20.99 -5.37 -14.85
CA ARG A 180 -21.18 -4.28 -13.88
C ARG A 180 -19.84 -3.85 -13.34
N THR A 181 -19.67 -2.55 -13.07
CA THR A 181 -18.41 -2.03 -12.55
C THR A 181 -18.61 -1.21 -11.29
N TYR A 182 -17.76 -1.45 -10.30
CA TYR A 182 -17.61 -0.62 -9.11
C TYR A 182 -16.15 -0.16 -9.02
N THR A 183 -15.91 1.15 -8.82
CA THR A 183 -14.55 1.70 -8.74
C THR A 183 -14.38 2.48 -7.44
N PHE A 184 -13.27 2.25 -6.75
CA PHE A 184 -12.92 2.94 -5.51
C PHE A 184 -11.41 3.17 -5.42
N THR A 185 -11.01 4.04 -4.50
CA THR A 185 -9.60 4.19 -4.10
C THR A 185 -9.43 3.47 -2.76
N ALA A 186 -8.51 2.50 -2.71
CA ALA A 186 -8.23 1.77 -1.49
C ALA A 186 -7.63 2.71 -0.43
N ASP A 187 -8.07 2.63 0.82
CA ASP A 187 -7.47 3.35 1.96
C ASP A 187 -6.58 2.44 2.83
N ALA A 188 -6.61 1.14 2.57
CA ALA A 188 -5.90 0.10 3.30
C ALA A 188 -5.19 -0.89 2.36
N TYR A 189 -4.20 -1.60 2.90
CA TYR A 189 -3.63 -2.77 2.23
C TYR A 189 -4.63 -3.91 2.21
N GLU A 190 -4.68 -4.64 1.10
CA GLU A 190 -5.64 -5.72 0.84
C GLU A 190 -7.08 -5.32 1.24
N PRO A 191 -7.67 -4.27 0.65
CA PRO A 191 -8.96 -3.72 1.05
C PRO A 191 -10.04 -4.80 0.94
N LEU A 192 -10.96 -4.80 1.91
CA LEU A 192 -12.09 -5.72 1.92
C LEU A 192 -13.14 -5.31 0.88
N LEU A 193 -13.38 -6.16 -0.11
CA LEU A 193 -14.53 -6.09 -1.01
C LEU A 193 -15.73 -6.78 -0.35
N THR A 194 -16.89 -6.14 -0.41
CA THR A 194 -18.12 -6.54 0.29
C THR A 194 -19.30 -6.44 -0.65
N PHE A 195 -20.07 -7.53 -0.76
CA PHE A 195 -21.40 -7.56 -1.35
C PHE A 195 -22.43 -7.83 -0.24
N ALA A 196 -23.46 -7.00 -0.11
CA ALA A 196 -24.48 -7.17 0.92
C ALA A 196 -25.89 -6.96 0.36
N SER A 197 -26.78 -7.91 0.63
CA SER A 197 -28.21 -7.72 0.31
C SER A 197 -28.78 -6.59 1.15
N THR A 198 -29.58 -5.73 0.52
CA THR A 198 -30.40 -4.74 1.24
C THR A 198 -31.88 -5.10 1.22
N VAL A 199 -32.24 -6.25 0.62
CA VAL A 199 -33.62 -6.72 0.59
C VAL A 199 -34.07 -7.11 2.00
N PRO A 200 -35.20 -6.55 2.50
CA PRO A 200 -35.65 -6.82 3.86
C PRO A 200 -35.97 -8.31 4.08
N VAL A 201 -35.41 -8.89 5.15
CA VAL A 201 -35.79 -10.24 5.61
C VAL A 201 -37.14 -10.18 6.33
N LYS A 202 -38.18 -10.75 5.73
CA LYS A 202 -39.51 -10.89 6.36
C LYS A 202 -39.82 -12.38 6.58
N PRO A 203 -40.46 -12.77 7.69
CA PRO A 203 -40.89 -14.15 7.88
C PRO A 203 -41.81 -14.63 6.76
N TYR A 204 -41.73 -15.93 6.47
CA TYR A 204 -42.57 -16.62 5.49
C TYR A 204 -44.06 -16.30 5.76
N GLY A 205 -44.77 -15.72 4.78
CA GLY A 205 -46.21 -15.40 4.91
C GLY A 205 -46.59 -13.93 5.19
N ALA A 206 -45.64 -12.99 5.21
CA ALA A 206 -45.98 -11.56 5.26
C ALA A 206 -46.53 -11.08 3.90
N ALA A 207 -47.86 -11.03 3.77
CA ALA A 207 -48.65 -10.70 2.56
C ALA A 207 -48.44 -9.28 1.94
N ALA A 208 -47.35 -8.58 2.25
CA ALA A 208 -47.16 -7.15 1.91
C ALA A 208 -45.97 -6.84 0.98
N GLY A 209 -45.63 -7.73 0.05
CA GLY A 209 -45.07 -7.33 -1.26
C GLY A 209 -43.70 -6.70 -1.37
N THR A 210 -42.87 -6.83 -0.35
CA THR A 210 -41.50 -6.28 -0.32
C THR A 210 -40.54 -7.18 0.47
N GLY A 211 -40.95 -8.40 0.82
CA GLY A 211 -40.22 -9.27 1.74
C GLY A 211 -39.57 -10.46 1.05
N THR A 212 -38.31 -10.75 1.37
CA THR A 212 -37.74 -12.07 1.05
C THR A 212 -38.50 -13.14 1.82
N ASN A 213 -38.59 -14.37 1.30
CA ASN A 213 -39.25 -15.50 1.96
C ASN A 213 -38.45 -16.01 3.17
N GLY A 214 -38.14 -15.16 4.15
CA GLY A 214 -37.32 -15.46 5.33
C GLY A 214 -35.81 -15.53 5.06
N GLY A 215 -35.30 -14.77 4.08
CA GLY A 215 -33.90 -14.87 3.63
C GLY A 215 -33.64 -15.95 2.58
N TYR A 216 -34.70 -16.48 1.95
CA TYR A 216 -34.61 -17.56 0.96
C TYR A 216 -34.66 -17.05 -0.49
N CYS A 217 -34.76 -15.73 -0.67
CA CYS A 217 -34.80 -15.07 -1.97
C CYS A 217 -34.00 -13.77 -1.87
N GLY A 218 -32.99 -13.60 -2.71
CA GLY A 218 -32.17 -12.39 -2.71
C GLY A 218 -31.36 -12.25 -3.99
N PRO A 219 -30.67 -11.12 -4.18
CA PRO A 219 -29.94 -10.84 -5.40
C PRO A 219 -28.75 -11.79 -5.56
N MET A 220 -28.38 -12.06 -6.81
CA MET A 220 -27.29 -12.96 -7.17
C MET A 220 -26.11 -12.20 -7.76
N VAL A 221 -24.92 -12.70 -7.47
CA VAL A 221 -23.65 -12.16 -7.98
C VAL A 221 -22.81 -13.31 -8.57
N ALA A 222 -22.15 -13.06 -9.70
CA ALA A 222 -21.24 -13.99 -10.37
C ALA A 222 -20.05 -13.25 -11.01
N GLY A 223 -19.07 -14.02 -11.50
CA GLY A 223 -18.05 -13.52 -12.43
C GLY A 223 -17.13 -12.41 -11.88
N ILE A 224 -16.80 -12.44 -10.59
CA ILE A 224 -16.12 -11.34 -9.91
C ILE A 224 -14.65 -11.27 -10.35
N LYS A 225 -14.24 -10.12 -10.86
CA LYS A 225 -12.88 -9.81 -11.31
C LYS A 225 -12.48 -8.44 -10.80
N ALA A 226 -11.19 -8.21 -10.62
CA ALA A 226 -10.69 -6.90 -10.22
C ALA A 226 -9.39 -6.57 -10.93
N VAL A 227 -9.18 -5.27 -11.10
CA VAL A 227 -8.00 -4.66 -11.71
C VAL A 227 -7.67 -3.40 -10.93
N GLN A 228 -6.40 -3.06 -10.83
CA GLN A 228 -5.95 -1.86 -10.14
C GLN A 228 -5.02 -1.01 -10.99
N VAL A 229 -4.98 0.26 -10.65
CA VAL A 229 -3.89 1.17 -10.97
C VAL A 229 -3.15 1.43 -9.65
N PRO A 230 -1.94 0.87 -9.46
CA PRO A 230 -1.19 1.05 -8.23
C PRO A 230 -0.83 2.52 -7.97
N PRO A 231 -0.69 2.95 -6.70
CA PRO A 231 -0.25 4.30 -6.38
C PRO A 231 1.22 4.49 -6.79
N PRO A 232 1.65 5.72 -7.12
CA PRO A 232 3.06 5.99 -7.35
C PRO A 232 3.87 5.74 -6.06
N LEU A 233 5.14 5.38 -6.23
CA LEU A 233 6.06 5.23 -5.10
C LEU A 233 6.29 6.58 -4.40
N ASP A 234 5.93 6.65 -3.11
CA ASP A 234 6.18 7.81 -2.26
C ASP A 234 7.58 7.76 -1.62
N LYS A 235 8.50 8.56 -2.16
CA LYS A 235 9.87 8.71 -1.64
C LYS A 235 10.01 9.79 -0.57
N THR A 236 8.91 10.46 -0.19
CA THR A 236 8.92 11.57 0.77
C THR A 236 8.82 11.10 2.22
N ILE A 237 8.31 9.88 2.45
CA ILE A 237 8.19 9.27 3.77
C ILE A 237 9.59 9.10 4.38
N ARG A 238 9.82 9.76 5.53
CA ARG A 238 11.10 9.67 6.24
C ARG A 238 11.24 8.32 6.94
N GLY A 239 12.48 7.88 7.13
CA GLY A 239 12.76 6.60 7.77
C GLY A 239 12.22 6.46 9.20
N ASN A 240 11.96 7.56 9.92
CA ASN A 240 11.34 7.57 11.25
C ASN A 240 9.80 7.70 11.23
N GLU A 241 9.19 7.76 10.05
CA GLU A 241 7.76 7.95 9.81
C GLU A 241 7.20 6.82 8.93
N LEU A 242 7.84 5.65 8.97
CA LEU A 242 7.38 4.50 8.22
C LEU A 242 5.95 4.13 8.62
N PRO A 243 5.11 3.72 7.66
CA PRO A 243 3.79 3.21 7.98
C PRO A 243 3.92 1.97 8.88
N PRO A 244 2.96 1.75 9.79
CA PRO A 244 2.94 0.55 10.61
C PRO A 244 2.74 -0.70 9.75
N SER A 245 3.31 -1.80 10.20
CA SER A 245 3.04 -3.14 9.67
C SER A 245 1.57 -3.50 9.88
N VAL A 246 1.01 -4.30 8.95
CA VAL A 246 -0.38 -4.76 9.01
C VAL A 246 -0.46 -6.24 8.75
N ALA A 247 -1.41 -6.91 9.40
CA ALA A 247 -1.53 -8.36 9.34
C ALA A 247 -2.96 -8.80 9.03
N PHE A 248 -3.06 -9.95 8.36
CA PHE A 248 -4.31 -10.60 7.98
C PHE A 248 -4.20 -12.10 8.16
N ARG A 249 -5.35 -12.72 8.42
CA ARG A 249 -5.56 -14.17 8.29
C ARG A 249 -6.82 -14.37 7.47
N GLY A 250 -6.70 -14.96 6.28
CA GLY A 250 -7.81 -15.02 5.34
C GLY A 250 -8.32 -13.61 5.01
N ASN A 251 -9.60 -13.35 5.21
CA ASN A 251 -10.20 -12.04 4.97
C ASN A 251 -10.19 -11.11 6.20
N ASP A 252 -9.73 -11.59 7.36
CA ASP A 252 -9.80 -10.83 8.61
C ASP A 252 -8.49 -10.11 8.91
N LYS A 253 -8.62 -8.87 9.37
CA LYS A 253 -7.50 -8.12 9.93
C LYS A 253 -7.09 -8.72 11.28
N ARG A 254 -5.79 -8.88 11.49
CA ARG A 254 -5.17 -9.42 12.70
C ARG A 254 -4.17 -8.43 13.28
N THR A 255 -3.78 -8.67 14.54
CA THR A 255 -2.70 -7.90 15.13
C THR A 255 -1.37 -8.33 14.52
N VAL A 256 -0.42 -7.41 14.43
CA VAL A 256 0.96 -7.74 14.00
C VAL A 256 1.57 -8.77 14.94
N ALA A 257 1.28 -8.71 16.24
CA ALA A 257 1.77 -9.66 17.23
C ALA A 257 1.30 -11.10 16.94
N ASP A 258 0.04 -11.30 16.54
CA ASP A 258 -0.47 -12.64 16.20
C ASP A 258 0.25 -13.22 14.97
N ALA A 259 0.40 -12.41 13.91
CA ALA A 259 1.04 -12.86 12.68
C ALA A 259 2.55 -13.10 12.88
N VAL A 260 3.21 -12.28 13.70
CA VAL A 260 4.56 -12.54 14.17
C VAL A 260 4.65 -13.87 14.90
N ALA A 261 3.77 -14.08 15.89
CA ALA A 261 3.80 -15.28 16.71
C ALA A 261 3.59 -16.52 15.84
N GLU A 262 2.76 -16.42 14.81
CA GLU A 262 2.59 -17.45 13.79
C GLU A 262 3.87 -17.66 12.97
N CYS A 263 4.34 -16.64 12.25
CA CYS A 263 5.49 -16.77 11.34
C CYS A 263 6.78 -17.16 12.04
N ASN A 264 6.92 -16.85 13.33
CA ASN A 264 8.11 -17.17 14.11
C ASN A 264 8.11 -18.61 14.67
N LYS A 265 7.06 -19.42 14.47
CA LYS A 265 7.00 -20.81 14.97
C LYS A 265 8.09 -21.72 14.38
N ALA A 266 8.39 -21.55 13.10
CA ALA A 266 9.41 -22.34 12.40
C ALA A 266 10.01 -21.53 11.23
N ALA A 267 11.25 -21.83 10.84
CA ALA A 267 11.95 -21.14 9.77
C ALA A 267 11.15 -21.16 8.45
N ALA A 268 10.51 -22.28 8.13
CA ALA A 268 9.71 -22.45 6.92
C ALA A 268 8.25 -22.01 7.07
N GLN A 269 7.78 -21.58 8.24
CA GLN A 269 6.35 -21.30 8.50
C GLN A 269 5.79 -20.17 7.63
N CYS A 270 6.62 -19.16 7.36
CA CYS A 270 6.31 -18.08 6.43
C CYS A 270 7.49 -17.87 5.48
N ALA A 271 7.25 -17.18 4.38
CA ALA A 271 8.29 -16.69 3.47
C ALA A 271 8.10 -15.18 3.26
N PHE A 272 9.20 -14.42 3.29
CA PHE A 272 9.16 -13.00 2.94
C PHE A 272 9.27 -12.84 1.42
N THR A 273 8.41 -12.03 0.83
CA THR A 273 8.46 -11.66 -0.60
C THR A 273 8.54 -10.14 -0.69
N PRO A 274 9.67 -9.57 -1.16
CA PRO A 274 9.80 -8.13 -1.32
C PRO A 274 8.96 -7.61 -2.49
N GLU A 275 8.39 -6.42 -2.34
CA GLU A 275 7.75 -5.66 -3.42
C GLU A 275 8.81 -4.78 -4.10
N GLY A 276 9.35 -5.26 -5.22
CA GLY A 276 10.47 -4.62 -5.92
C GLY A 276 10.19 -3.17 -6.34
N ASP A 277 9.00 -2.90 -6.88
CA ASP A 277 8.62 -1.56 -7.38
C ASP A 277 8.48 -0.52 -6.27
N TYR A 278 8.31 -0.98 -5.03
CA TYR A 278 8.21 -0.13 -3.83
C TYR A 278 9.43 -0.21 -2.91
N SER A 279 10.43 -1.02 -3.27
CA SER A 279 11.68 -1.18 -2.53
C SER A 279 12.82 -0.46 -3.25
N PHE A 280 13.51 0.44 -2.55
CA PHE A 280 14.53 1.29 -3.16
C PHE A 280 15.65 1.66 -2.21
N ALA A 281 16.85 1.83 -2.76
CA ALA A 281 17.98 2.39 -2.05
C ALA A 281 17.96 3.93 -2.14
N TYR A 282 18.31 4.62 -1.06
CA TYR A 282 18.39 6.08 -1.01
C TYR A 282 19.46 6.56 -0.02
N TYR A 283 19.80 7.84 -0.09
CA TYR A 283 20.63 8.49 0.91
C TYR A 283 19.77 9.29 1.87
N GLU A 284 20.00 9.13 3.17
CA GLU A 284 19.39 10.01 4.17
C GLU A 284 19.88 11.46 4.00
N PRO A 285 19.18 12.44 4.61
CA PRO A 285 19.75 13.77 4.79
C PRO A 285 21.09 13.68 5.54
N ALA A 286 22.08 14.46 5.09
CA ALA A 286 23.38 14.48 5.73
C ALA A 286 23.24 14.98 7.19
N ARG A 287 23.87 14.29 8.13
CA ARG A 287 23.88 14.64 9.55
C ARG A 287 25.29 14.88 10.02
N GLN A 288 25.48 15.82 10.93
CA GLN A 288 26.79 16.03 11.53
C GLN A 288 27.20 14.79 12.35
N ALA A 289 28.42 14.29 12.11
CA ALA A 289 29.00 13.15 12.81
C ALA A 289 30.13 13.63 13.72
N GLY A 290 29.97 13.36 15.02
CA GLY A 290 30.93 13.76 16.05
C GLY A 290 30.98 15.28 16.28
N GLU A 291 31.95 15.69 17.07
CA GLU A 291 32.14 17.08 17.49
C GLU A 291 32.67 18.00 16.38
N ASN A 292 32.42 19.30 16.51
CA ASN A 292 33.08 20.33 15.71
C ASN A 292 34.50 20.54 16.19
N TYR A 293 35.40 20.86 15.28
CA TYR A 293 36.78 21.20 15.63
C TYR A 293 37.11 22.63 15.25
N VAL A 294 37.55 23.39 16.24
CA VAL A 294 37.86 24.82 16.15
C VAL A 294 39.38 25.00 16.03
N ASN A 295 39.86 25.57 14.93
CA ASN A 295 41.30 25.88 14.78
C ASN A 295 41.64 27.28 15.32
N CYS A 296 41.99 27.35 16.61
CA CYS A 296 42.47 28.59 17.25
C CYS A 296 43.94 28.93 16.96
N THR A 297 44.65 28.09 16.20
CA THR A 297 46.08 28.25 15.94
C THR A 297 46.32 29.20 14.75
N ARG A 298 47.59 29.53 14.49
CA ARG A 298 48.00 30.29 13.30
C ARG A 298 48.38 29.39 12.12
N ALA A 299 48.35 28.07 12.29
CA ALA A 299 48.75 27.11 11.27
C ALA A 299 47.55 26.30 10.77
N THR A 300 47.61 25.86 9.52
CA THR A 300 46.65 24.88 8.99
C THR A 300 46.82 23.57 9.74
N LEU A 301 45.73 23.03 10.26
CA LEU A 301 45.72 21.72 10.90
C LEU A 301 45.42 20.66 9.84
N ASN A 302 46.23 19.61 9.81
CA ASN A 302 46.08 18.48 8.92
C ASN A 302 46.14 17.22 9.79
N ARG A 303 45.01 16.54 9.94
CA ARG A 303 44.90 15.43 10.90
C ARG A 303 43.99 14.32 10.39
N ASP A 304 44.25 13.13 10.88
CA ASP A 304 43.38 11.98 10.71
C ASP A 304 42.43 11.89 11.90
N ARG A 305 41.13 11.90 11.63
CA ARG A 305 40.08 11.84 12.65
C ARG A 305 39.31 10.53 12.54
N PRO A 306 39.35 9.64 13.55
CA PRO A 306 38.44 8.51 13.60
C PRO A 306 37.01 9.00 13.87
N LEU A 307 36.07 8.55 13.05
CA LEU A 307 34.65 8.81 13.18
C LEU A 307 33.93 7.50 13.41
N LYS A 308 33.18 7.43 14.51
CA LYS A 308 32.25 6.33 14.77
C LYS A 308 30.84 6.84 14.53
N TYR A 309 30.07 6.10 13.74
CA TYR A 309 28.64 6.36 13.56
C TYR A 309 27.90 5.03 13.55
N SER A 310 26.61 5.08 13.88
CA SER A 310 25.73 3.92 13.82
C SER A 310 24.51 4.28 13.01
N ALA A 311 24.13 3.39 12.10
CA ALA A 311 22.86 3.45 11.41
C ALA A 311 21.98 2.35 12.02
N ARG A 312 20.77 2.69 12.44
CA ARG A 312 19.85 1.71 13.02
C ARG A 312 18.88 1.22 11.95
N THR A 313 18.53 -0.06 11.97
CA THR A 313 17.35 -0.47 11.21
C THR A 313 16.11 0.13 11.86
N ILE A 314 15.22 0.66 11.04
CA ILE A 314 13.99 1.33 11.46
C ILE A 314 12.81 0.57 10.85
N SER A 315 11.93 0.12 11.73
CA SER A 315 10.66 -0.55 11.43
C SER A 315 9.94 -0.75 12.76
N ASP A 316 8.64 -0.96 12.72
CA ASP A 316 7.86 -1.38 13.89
C ASP A 316 7.95 -2.92 14.12
N LEU A 317 8.31 -3.66 13.07
CA LEU A 317 8.41 -5.12 13.12
C LEU A 317 9.51 -5.63 14.06
N PRO A 318 10.72 -5.05 14.15
CA PRO A 318 11.76 -5.57 15.05
C PRO A 318 11.33 -5.72 16.51
N THR A 319 10.61 -4.73 17.03
CA THR A 319 10.05 -4.78 18.38
C THR A 319 8.95 -5.83 18.50
N ALA A 320 8.05 -5.90 17.51
CA ALA A 320 6.94 -6.85 17.52
C ALA A 320 7.40 -8.30 17.32
N ALA A 321 8.37 -8.53 16.42
CA ALA A 321 8.90 -9.81 15.95
C ALA A 321 10.02 -10.40 16.80
N GLY A 322 10.49 -9.66 17.82
CA GLY A 322 11.67 -10.07 18.59
C GLY A 322 12.90 -10.26 17.70
N LEU A 323 12.99 -9.52 16.58
CA LEU A 323 14.20 -9.53 15.74
C LEU A 323 15.34 -9.00 16.60
N PRO A 324 16.53 -9.65 16.60
CA PRO A 324 17.56 -9.37 17.57
C PRO A 324 17.90 -7.87 17.58
N PRO A 325 17.85 -7.21 18.75
CA PRO A 325 18.30 -5.83 18.83
C PRO A 325 19.78 -5.81 18.48
N ALA A 326 20.17 -4.73 17.83
CA ALA A 326 21.48 -4.17 17.53
C ALA A 326 22.78 -4.83 18.04
N ASN A 327 22.77 -5.44 19.23
CA ASN A 327 23.95 -5.84 20.00
C ASN A 327 23.83 -7.26 20.62
N ALA A 328 22.78 -8.03 20.31
CA ALA A 328 22.53 -9.28 21.01
C ALA A 328 23.20 -10.48 20.32
N THR A 329 23.93 -11.28 21.09
CA THR A 329 24.29 -12.68 20.80
C THR A 329 23.05 -13.62 20.73
N ALA A 330 21.85 -13.06 20.59
CA ALA A 330 20.62 -13.82 20.46
C ALA A 330 20.60 -14.52 19.10
N ALA A 331 20.19 -15.79 19.10
CA ALA A 331 19.96 -16.52 17.86
C ALA A 331 18.97 -15.72 16.99
N PRO A 332 19.23 -15.55 15.68
CA PRO A 332 18.30 -14.87 14.79
C PRO A 332 16.94 -15.57 14.83
N SER A 333 15.86 -14.78 14.88
CA SER A 333 14.51 -15.33 14.85
C SER A 333 14.24 -16.03 13.52
N ASN A 334 13.23 -16.90 13.47
CA ASN A 334 12.83 -17.56 12.23
C ASN A 334 12.47 -16.52 11.16
N MET A 335 11.80 -15.44 11.56
CA MET A 335 11.46 -14.32 10.68
C MET A 335 12.69 -13.60 10.12
N ASN A 336 13.81 -13.52 10.85
CA ASN A 336 15.05 -12.99 10.29
C ASN A 336 15.55 -13.85 9.13
N GLY A 337 15.53 -15.18 9.30
CA GLY A 337 15.89 -16.11 8.23
C GLY A 337 14.95 -16.02 7.02
N GLN A 338 13.65 -15.85 7.26
CA GLN A 338 12.64 -15.67 6.21
C GLN A 338 12.85 -14.37 5.44
N PHE A 339 13.13 -13.26 6.13
CA PHE A 339 13.46 -11.98 5.51
C PHE A 339 14.70 -12.11 4.63
N THR A 340 15.79 -12.67 5.18
CA THR A 340 17.04 -12.87 4.45
C THR A 340 16.89 -13.81 3.26
N GLY A 341 16.08 -14.86 3.38
CA GLY A 341 15.76 -15.74 2.26
C GLY A 341 15.01 -15.01 1.15
N GLY A 342 14.08 -14.11 1.50
CA GLY A 342 13.28 -13.35 0.55
C GLY A 342 14.03 -12.22 -0.15
N THR A 343 14.90 -11.50 0.57
CA THR A 343 15.64 -10.36 0.01
C THR A 343 17.01 -10.76 -0.56
N GLY A 344 17.54 -11.92 -0.18
CA GLY A 344 18.93 -12.28 -0.42
C GLY A 344 19.93 -11.40 0.35
N THR A 345 19.45 -10.60 1.31
CA THR A 345 20.27 -9.69 2.12
C THR A 345 20.16 -10.06 3.59
N THR A 346 21.25 -9.91 4.33
CA THR A 346 21.25 -10.01 5.80
C THR A 346 21.40 -8.61 6.35
N PRO A 347 20.30 -7.88 6.65
CA PRO A 347 20.40 -6.54 7.19
C PRO A 347 21.25 -6.53 8.44
N ALA A 348 22.18 -5.59 8.50
CA ALA A 348 22.76 -5.24 9.79
C ALA A 348 21.67 -4.48 10.57
N TRP A 349 21.08 -5.12 11.57
CA TRP A 349 20.00 -4.53 12.36
C TRP A 349 20.45 -3.26 13.12
N SER A 350 21.75 -3.12 13.36
CA SER A 350 22.39 -1.87 13.81
C SER A 350 23.90 -1.87 13.53
N PRO A 351 24.34 -1.60 12.29
CA PRO A 351 25.76 -1.47 12.02
C PRO A 351 26.33 -0.27 12.75
N THR A 352 27.44 -0.51 13.42
CA THR A 352 28.38 0.54 13.81
C THR A 352 29.52 0.51 12.81
N ALA A 353 29.85 1.67 12.26
CA ALA A 353 30.97 1.82 11.34
C ALA A 353 31.96 2.83 11.92
N GLU A 354 33.24 2.52 11.74
CA GLU A 354 34.35 3.39 12.08
C GLU A 354 35.11 3.74 10.81
N ARG A 355 35.34 5.04 10.59
CA ARG A 355 36.09 5.53 9.43
C ARG A 355 37.01 6.66 9.85
N THR A 356 38.24 6.61 9.39
CA THR A 356 39.18 7.73 9.54
C THR A 356 39.00 8.71 8.39
N VAL A 357 38.74 9.98 8.71
CA VAL A 357 38.65 11.08 7.74
C VAL A 357 39.85 12.01 7.93
N LYS A 358 40.52 12.32 6.82
CA LYS A 358 41.58 13.31 6.80
C LYS A 358 40.97 14.70 6.72
N GLU A 359 41.14 15.48 7.78
CA GLU A 359 40.64 16.85 7.90
C GLU A 359 41.76 17.85 7.64
N ILE A 360 41.49 18.84 6.79
CA ILE A 360 42.34 20.03 6.59
C ILE A 360 41.56 21.27 7.04
N ILE A 361 42.08 22.00 8.03
CA ILE A 361 41.37 23.13 8.66
C ILE A 361 42.27 24.35 8.67
N SER A 362 41.87 25.43 8.00
CA SER A 362 42.67 26.65 7.94
C SER A 362 42.65 27.40 9.30
N PRO A 363 43.62 28.29 9.57
CA PRO A 363 43.58 29.15 10.75
C PRO A 363 42.30 29.97 10.82
N GLY A 364 41.62 29.97 11.97
CA GLY A 364 40.39 30.75 12.12
C GLY A 364 39.15 30.13 11.46
N GLU A 365 39.18 28.83 11.19
CA GLU A 365 38.02 28.06 10.73
C GLU A 365 37.56 27.03 11.78
N VAL A 366 36.28 26.69 11.71
CA VAL A 366 35.69 25.49 12.33
C VAL A 366 35.45 24.45 11.25
N SER A 367 35.76 23.19 11.56
CA SER A 367 35.49 22.04 10.69
C SER A 367 34.50 21.11 11.34
N TRP A 368 33.59 20.56 10.54
CA TRP A 368 32.69 19.49 10.94
C TRP A 368 32.57 18.45 9.84
N ILE A 369 32.24 17.22 10.22
CA ILE A 369 32.01 16.15 9.27
C ILE A 369 30.52 15.89 9.20
N GLU A 370 30.01 15.79 7.99
CA GLU A 370 28.65 15.32 7.72
C GLU A 370 28.72 13.89 7.18
N THR A 371 27.93 12.99 7.76
CA THR A 371 27.70 11.65 7.24
C THR A 371 26.36 11.60 6.54
N GLN A 372 26.34 10.96 5.38
CA GLN A 372 25.14 10.70 4.62
C GLN A 372 25.03 9.19 4.40
N THR A 373 24.16 8.57 5.20
CA THR A 373 24.01 7.12 5.27
C THR A 373 23.26 6.60 4.06
N GLY A 374 23.80 5.55 3.44
CA GLY A 374 23.13 4.76 2.41
C GLY A 374 22.11 3.83 3.07
N ARG A 375 20.85 3.94 2.64
CA ARG A 375 19.71 3.21 3.18
C ARG A 375 19.02 2.39 2.11
N GLN A 376 18.42 1.29 2.52
CA GLN A 376 17.56 0.43 1.72
C GLN A 376 16.20 0.39 2.39
N ARG A 377 15.19 0.93 1.70
CA ARG A 377 13.79 0.66 2.04
C ARG A 377 13.37 -0.62 1.34
N THR A 378 12.86 -1.56 2.11
CA THR A 378 12.27 -2.80 1.60
C THR A 378 10.86 -2.92 2.14
N GLU A 379 9.92 -2.98 1.21
CA GLU A 379 8.52 -3.25 1.49
C GLU A 379 8.22 -4.68 1.06
N GLY A 380 7.29 -5.36 1.73
CA GLY A 380 6.96 -6.73 1.35
C GLY A 380 6.09 -7.45 2.34
N TRP A 381 5.84 -8.72 2.02
CA TRP A 381 4.91 -9.58 2.75
C TRP A 381 5.60 -10.82 3.28
N PHE A 382 5.43 -11.12 4.57
CA PHE A 382 5.51 -12.48 5.06
C PHE A 382 4.19 -13.18 4.76
N ARG A 383 4.24 -14.33 4.08
CA ARG A 383 3.06 -15.15 3.75
C ARG A 383 3.27 -16.57 4.24
N SER A 384 2.21 -17.26 4.66
CA SER A 384 2.28 -18.67 5.06
C SER A 384 2.96 -19.53 3.99
N SER A 385 3.90 -20.38 4.42
CA SER A 385 4.61 -21.30 3.55
C SER A 385 4.66 -22.69 4.21
N PRO A 386 4.24 -23.77 3.53
CA PRO A 386 3.50 -23.75 2.26
C PRO A 386 2.16 -23.00 2.41
N THR A 387 1.65 -22.47 1.31
CA THR A 387 0.33 -21.82 1.29
C THR A 387 -0.74 -22.81 1.73
N PRO A 388 -1.61 -22.46 2.70
CA PRO A 388 -2.66 -23.35 3.16
C PRO A 388 -3.64 -23.71 2.03
N ALA A 389 -4.19 -24.93 2.09
CA ALA A 389 -5.18 -25.39 1.12
C ALA A 389 -6.48 -24.56 1.16
N ASP A 390 -6.87 -24.09 2.35
CA ASP A 390 -7.93 -23.10 2.53
C ASP A 390 -7.33 -21.69 2.62
N PRO A 391 -7.56 -20.81 1.63
CA PRO A 391 -7.07 -19.44 1.62
C PRO A 391 -7.55 -18.61 2.83
N ASN A 392 -8.63 -19.01 3.51
CA ASN A 392 -9.10 -18.33 4.72
C ASN A 392 -8.18 -18.60 5.94
N GLN A 393 -7.28 -19.58 5.86
CA GLN A 393 -6.28 -19.89 6.88
C GLN A 393 -4.92 -19.24 6.62
N ASP A 394 -4.73 -18.62 5.46
CA ASP A 394 -3.48 -18.01 5.03
C ASP A 394 -3.15 -16.77 5.87
N TRP A 395 -1.98 -16.76 6.50
CA TRP A 395 -1.46 -15.62 7.23
C TRP A 395 -0.61 -14.75 6.32
N ARG A 396 -0.87 -13.44 6.39
CA ARG A 396 -0.15 -12.42 5.62
C ARG A 396 0.20 -11.26 6.52
N LEU A 397 1.47 -10.88 6.55
CA LEU A 397 1.99 -9.75 7.31
C LEU A 397 2.79 -8.85 6.38
N TYR A 398 2.27 -7.66 6.13
CA TYR A 398 2.97 -6.62 5.42
C TYR A 398 3.85 -5.83 6.37
N THR A 399 5.06 -5.50 5.92
CA THR A 399 5.96 -4.64 6.68
C THR A 399 6.78 -3.74 5.76
N VAL A 400 7.21 -2.61 6.31
CA VAL A 400 8.23 -1.75 5.72
C VAL A 400 9.43 -1.76 6.65
N VAL A 401 10.59 -2.11 6.09
CA VAL A 401 11.87 -2.15 6.79
C VAL A 401 12.85 -1.22 6.11
N ASP A 402 13.41 -0.30 6.88
CA ASP A 402 14.42 0.64 6.43
C ASP A 402 15.74 0.32 7.14
N TYR A 403 16.73 -0.14 6.40
CA TYR A 403 18.01 -0.62 6.96
C TYR A 403 19.20 -0.12 6.14
N PRO A 404 20.43 -0.27 6.65
CA PRO A 404 21.63 0.16 5.93
C PRO A 404 21.81 -0.58 4.62
N SER A 405 22.04 0.17 3.54
CA SER A 405 22.02 -0.41 2.19
C SER A 405 23.26 -1.27 1.93
N PRO A 406 23.09 -2.49 1.40
CA PRO A 406 24.22 -3.23 0.84
C PRO A 406 24.66 -2.69 -0.54
N GLN A 407 23.84 -1.83 -1.16
CA GLN A 407 24.05 -1.31 -2.51
C GLN A 407 24.64 0.11 -2.51
N LEU A 408 24.35 0.92 -1.49
CA LEU A 408 24.85 2.28 -1.36
C LEU A 408 25.83 2.39 -0.20
N ALA A 409 27.08 2.74 -0.53
CA ALA A 409 28.08 3.09 0.47
C ALA A 409 27.80 4.47 1.09
N ASP A 410 28.06 4.60 2.39
CA ASP A 410 27.94 5.85 3.13
C ASP A 410 28.89 6.93 2.59
N ARG A 411 28.42 8.18 2.55
CA ARG A 411 29.20 9.34 2.12
C ARG A 411 29.60 10.19 3.32
N PHE A 412 30.79 10.78 3.22
CA PHE A 412 31.37 11.61 4.26
C PHE A 412 31.82 12.91 3.61
N TYR A 413 31.37 14.03 4.17
CA TYR A 413 31.72 15.35 3.68
C TYR A 413 32.43 16.10 4.80
N GLN A 414 33.64 16.56 4.53
CA GLN A 414 34.25 17.58 5.37
C GLN A 414 33.66 18.94 4.98
N ARG A 415 33.18 19.67 5.97
CA ARG A 415 32.77 21.07 5.84
C ARG A 415 33.68 21.93 6.70
N THR A 416 34.00 23.12 6.21
CA THR A 416 34.69 24.16 6.98
C THR A 416 33.93 25.47 6.85
N GLY A 417 34.07 26.33 7.86
CA GLY A 417 33.49 27.66 7.88
C GLY A 417 34.23 28.59 8.83
N PRO A 418 33.98 29.91 8.75
CA PRO A 418 34.62 30.87 9.65
C PRO A 418 34.15 30.66 11.09
N LEU A 419 35.02 30.97 12.06
CA LEU A 419 34.64 30.97 13.47
C LEU A 419 33.54 31.99 13.74
N THR A 420 32.50 31.56 14.47
CA THR A 420 31.51 32.46 15.04
C THR A 420 32.15 33.42 16.06
N PRO A 421 31.54 34.59 16.35
CA PRO A 421 32.08 35.52 17.36
C PRO A 421 32.33 34.88 18.73
N GLY A 422 31.46 33.95 19.14
CA GLY A 422 31.62 33.20 20.39
C GLY A 422 32.82 32.24 20.37
N GLU A 423 33.05 31.53 19.26
CA GLU A 423 34.24 30.68 19.09
C GLU A 423 35.52 31.50 19.03
N GLN A 424 35.49 32.66 18.36
CA GLN A 424 36.62 33.60 18.34
C GLN A 424 36.97 34.10 19.75
N ALA A 425 35.96 34.46 20.55
CA ALA A 425 36.16 34.88 21.94
C ALA A 425 36.82 33.77 22.78
N ARG A 426 36.38 32.51 22.63
CA ARG A 426 37.03 31.35 23.26
C ARG A 426 38.47 31.14 22.82
N CYS A 427 38.75 31.29 21.52
CA CYS A 427 40.13 31.20 21.01
C CYS A 427 41.03 32.31 21.57
N ARG A 428 40.48 33.49 21.88
CA ARG A 428 41.21 34.60 22.50
C ARG A 428 41.40 34.39 24.01
N SER A 429 40.38 33.92 24.74
CA SER A 429 40.48 33.68 26.18
C SER A 429 41.46 32.55 26.54
N ASN A 430 41.60 31.56 25.66
CA ASN A 430 42.56 30.46 25.82
C ASN A 430 43.99 30.80 25.39
N ARG A 431 44.24 32.02 24.91
CA ARG A 431 45.60 32.55 24.82
C ARG A 431 45.85 33.32 26.12
N PRO A 432 46.57 32.78 27.11
CA PRO A 432 47.21 33.62 28.09
C PRO A 432 48.25 34.45 27.33
N SER A 433 47.85 35.60 26.80
CA SER A 433 48.83 36.64 26.57
C SER A 433 49.33 36.95 27.97
N ALA A 434 50.58 36.58 28.27
CA ALA A 434 51.28 37.21 29.36
C ALA A 434 51.07 38.71 29.17
N GLU A 435 50.56 39.40 30.19
CA GLU A 435 50.59 40.85 30.21
C GLU A 435 52.06 41.21 29.99
N THR A 436 52.38 41.79 28.83
CA THR A 436 53.67 42.46 28.64
C THR A 436 53.75 43.52 29.74
N PRO A 437 54.75 43.47 30.63
CA PRO A 437 54.85 44.44 31.71
C PRO A 437 54.97 45.84 31.12
N VAL A 438 53.89 46.61 31.29
CA VAL A 438 53.77 48.07 31.15
C VAL A 438 53.99 48.62 29.71
N ASP A 439 53.19 49.62 29.33
CA ASP A 439 53.30 50.46 28.11
C ASP A 439 52.64 49.99 26.79
N ALA A 440 51.63 49.12 26.83
CA ALA A 440 50.83 48.75 25.64
C ALA A 440 49.90 49.87 25.07
N GLY A 441 49.94 51.08 25.64
CA GLY A 441 49.18 52.23 25.15
C GLY A 441 49.89 53.07 24.09
N ALA A 442 51.19 52.87 23.89
CA ALA A 442 51.97 53.61 22.90
C ALA A 442 52.24 52.71 21.67
N PRO A 443 51.99 53.19 20.43
CA PRO A 443 52.44 52.48 19.24
C PRO A 443 53.97 52.42 19.23
N ALA A 444 54.54 51.30 18.78
CA ALA A 444 55.99 51.12 18.66
C ALA A 444 56.60 52.28 17.83
N GLU A 445 57.63 52.92 18.38
CA GLU A 445 58.27 54.05 17.73
C GLU A 445 59.34 53.57 16.74
N GLY A 446 59.78 54.45 15.83
CA GLY A 446 60.71 54.11 14.76
C GLY A 446 62.06 53.54 15.22
N ALA A 447 62.41 53.66 16.50
CA ALA A 447 63.60 53.09 17.11
C ALA A 447 63.47 51.60 17.48
N ASP A 448 62.24 51.05 17.51
CA ASP A 448 61.96 49.67 17.91
C ASP A 448 61.95 48.68 16.74
N ARG A 449 62.47 49.08 15.57
CA ARG A 449 62.68 48.18 14.44
C ARG A 449 63.99 47.41 14.63
N GLY A 450 63.87 46.13 14.92
CA GLY A 450 64.96 45.15 14.77
C GLY A 450 65.27 44.85 13.30
#